data_AF-A0A7X4WA83-F1
#
_entry.id   AF-A0A7X4WA83-F1
#
_cell.length_a   1.000
_cell.length_b   1.000
_cell.length_c   1.000
_cell.angle_alpha   90.00
_cell.angle_beta   90.00
_cell.angle_gamma   90.00
#
_symmetry.space_group_name_H-M   'P 1'
#
loop_
_entity.id
_entity.type
_entity.pdbx_description
1 polymer ?
#
loop_
_entity_poly.entity_id
_entity_poly.type
_entity_poly.pdbx_seq_one_letter_code
_entity_poly.pdbx_strand_id
1 'polypeptide(L)'
;MTVVKGIIWVCVFIASALVNAKPTKSVPVTLRVFGAAYLSEMKPLLDDFSMRNPNINVQYRWMSSEELDSHIRSGAEPQPDITISSVMHLQLRLVNDGYASEPVQFLDQGTSEHSPFPVWSHWRNALFGFSFEPAVVVFNKAFVQDKEVPTNRTELLGFIRQHSEELMGRIGLFDIRKVGIGYLLWSFERQQARNYGQFLELFNYHYARTFDSTRSMLRALSEGQIAMSYQVVGSYANSWQKLHDDIVVVPMEDYTPVILRTAFINRTTQNTEQAKQFISYLLSSPGQWVMAEQTNMPPIRLDVTGEKSAQYMRQEFADQLKPLPLDVRLLVFADKSKKEIVITEWESALKNYD
;
A
#
# COMPACT_ATOMS: atom_id res chain seq x y z
N MET A 1 36.21 88.92 35.57
CA MET A 1 36.20 87.62 36.27
C MET A 1 34.85 86.99 36.05
N THR A 2 34.73 86.12 35.04
CA THR A 2 33.47 85.40 34.80
C THR A 2 33.78 84.00 34.28
N VAL A 3 33.36 83.06 35.11
CA VAL A 3 33.55 81.61 35.19
C VAL A 3 33.33 80.84 33.87
N VAL A 4 34.28 79.99 33.52
CA VAL A 4 34.17 78.91 32.52
C VAL A 4 33.32 77.78 33.12
N LYS A 5 32.19 77.41 32.50
CA LYS A 5 31.43 76.20 32.84
C LYS A 5 31.72 75.12 31.79
N GLY A 6 32.49 74.11 32.19
CA GLY A 6 32.67 72.87 31.42
C GLY A 6 31.44 71.98 31.54
N ILE A 7 30.95 71.49 30.41
CA ILE A 7 29.86 70.51 30.30
C ILE A 7 30.50 69.12 30.31
N ILE A 8 30.20 68.32 31.33
CA ILE A 8 30.57 66.90 31.41
C ILE A 8 29.49 66.09 30.68
N TRP A 9 29.89 65.41 29.60
CA TRP A 9 29.07 64.38 28.95
C TRP A 9 29.19 63.08 29.74
N VAL A 10 28.09 62.62 30.33
CA VAL A 10 27.98 61.27 30.92
C VAL A 10 27.41 60.35 29.84
N CYS A 11 28.27 59.56 29.19
CA CYS A 11 27.83 58.48 28.31
C CYS A 11 27.36 57.29 29.17
N VAL A 12 26.05 57.08 29.22
CA VAL A 12 25.44 55.88 29.80
C VAL A 12 25.57 54.74 28.79
N PHE A 13 26.47 53.79 29.04
CA PHE A 13 26.51 52.52 28.31
C PHE A 13 25.41 51.59 28.84
N ILE A 14 24.34 51.41 28.07
CA ILE A 14 23.37 50.34 28.31
C ILE A 14 23.95 49.06 27.70
N ALA A 15 24.51 48.19 28.56
CA ALA A 15 24.88 46.84 28.16
C ALA A 15 23.60 46.00 28.02
N SER A 16 23.07 45.90 26.80
CA SER A 16 22.02 44.92 26.48
C SER A 16 22.64 43.53 26.48
N ALA A 17 22.36 42.75 27.53
CA ALA A 17 22.74 41.34 27.61
C ALA A 17 22.05 40.57 26.47
N LEU A 18 22.84 40.16 25.47
CA LEU A 18 22.45 39.12 24.52
C LEU A 18 22.29 37.83 25.33
N VAL A 19 21.04 37.47 25.62
CA VAL A 19 20.69 36.14 26.10
C VAL A 19 21.02 35.17 24.97
N ASN A 20 22.18 34.52 25.06
CA ASN A 20 22.49 33.32 24.30
C ASN A 20 21.53 32.22 24.77
N ALA A 21 20.32 32.19 24.23
CA ALA A 21 19.46 31.03 24.31
C ALA A 21 20.15 29.90 23.54
N LYS A 22 20.85 29.01 24.28
CA LYS A 22 21.27 27.72 23.72
C LYS A 22 20.02 27.06 23.15
N PRO A 23 20.03 26.53 21.91
CA PRO A 23 18.90 25.77 21.41
C PRO A 23 18.72 24.58 22.34
N THR A 24 17.61 24.58 23.09
CA THR A 24 17.14 23.40 23.81
C THR A 24 16.93 22.33 22.76
N LYS A 25 17.78 21.30 22.75
CA LYS A 25 17.54 20.09 21.94
C LYS A 25 16.20 19.52 22.41
N SER A 26 15.12 19.80 21.67
CA SER A 26 13.83 19.18 21.90
C SER A 26 14.00 17.69 21.73
N VAL A 27 13.61 16.91 22.74
CA VAL A 27 13.59 15.45 22.64
C VAL A 27 12.65 15.09 21.48
N PRO A 28 13.10 14.33 20.47
CA PRO A 28 12.25 14.00 19.34
C PRO A 28 10.99 13.25 19.79
N VAL A 29 9.82 13.67 19.29
CA VAL A 29 8.56 12.96 19.52
C VAL A 29 8.62 11.65 18.75
N THR A 30 8.34 10.53 19.41
CA THR A 30 8.32 9.22 18.76
C THR A 30 6.98 8.99 18.09
N LEU A 31 6.96 8.92 16.76
CA LEU A 31 5.79 8.60 15.95
C LEU A 31 5.80 7.11 15.58
N ARG A 32 4.83 6.35 16.08
CA ARG A 32 4.72 4.91 15.83
C ARG A 32 3.88 4.64 14.60
N VAL A 33 4.50 4.07 13.57
CA VAL A 33 3.85 3.69 12.32
C VAL A 33 3.84 2.16 12.24
N PHE A 34 2.69 1.53 12.37
CA PHE A 34 2.58 0.09 12.18
C PHE A 34 2.00 -0.17 10.80
N GLY A 35 2.65 -1.03 10.02
CA GLY A 35 2.28 -1.22 8.63
C GLY A 35 2.45 -2.64 8.12
N ALA A 36 1.59 -3.00 7.17
CA ALA A 36 1.65 -4.27 6.46
C ALA A 36 2.50 -4.24 5.18
N ALA A 37 3.03 -3.07 4.82
CA ALA A 37 4.02 -2.93 3.76
C ALA A 37 5.41 -3.33 4.27
N TYR A 38 6.18 -4.09 3.50
CA TYR A 38 7.55 -4.39 3.93
C TYR A 38 8.35 -3.10 4.14
N LEU A 39 9.23 -3.09 5.14
CA LEU A 39 10.07 -1.93 5.43
C LEU A 39 10.87 -1.50 4.18
N SER A 40 11.34 -2.44 3.36
CA SER A 40 12.05 -2.13 2.09
C SER A 40 11.27 -1.20 1.16
N GLU A 41 9.95 -1.29 1.16
CA GLU A 41 9.07 -0.53 0.27
C GLU A 41 8.72 0.84 0.87
N MET A 42 8.59 0.91 2.20
CA MET A 42 8.29 2.16 2.90
C MET A 42 9.53 2.99 3.19
N LYS A 43 10.73 2.39 3.24
CA LYS A 43 11.97 3.04 3.71
C LYS A 43 12.25 4.37 2.99
N PRO A 44 12.15 4.49 1.65
CA PRO A 44 12.41 5.78 0.99
C PRO A 44 11.47 6.90 1.47
N LEU A 45 10.19 6.59 1.70
CA LEU A 45 9.22 7.54 2.22
C LEU A 45 9.50 7.90 3.68
N LEU A 46 9.85 6.90 4.51
CA LEU A 46 10.17 7.10 5.93
C LEU A 46 11.44 7.95 6.10
N ASP A 47 12.49 7.66 5.32
CA ASP A 47 13.76 8.38 5.37
C ASP A 47 13.58 9.85 4.95
N ASP A 48 12.89 10.12 3.84
CA ASP A 48 12.64 11.50 3.38
C ASP A 48 11.73 12.27 4.36
N PHE A 49 10.72 11.61 4.95
CA PHE A 49 9.93 12.23 6.02
C PHE A 49 10.77 12.60 7.24
N SER A 50 11.62 11.68 7.72
CA SER A 50 12.50 11.93 8.87
C SER A 50 13.52 13.03 8.59
N MET A 51 14.05 13.11 7.37
CA MET A 51 14.93 14.19 6.94
C MET A 51 14.24 15.56 6.99
N ARG A 52 12.98 15.63 6.57
CA ARG A 52 12.16 16.87 6.60
C ARG A 52 11.69 17.24 8.01
N ASN A 53 11.60 16.27 8.90
CA ASN A 53 11.04 16.43 10.24
C ASN A 53 12.02 15.93 11.32
N PRO A 54 13.17 16.61 11.53
CA PRO A 54 14.23 16.12 12.43
C PRO A 54 13.81 16.03 13.91
N ASN A 55 12.69 16.67 14.28
CA ASN A 55 12.10 16.61 15.62
C ASN A 55 11.14 15.43 15.81
N ILE A 56 10.95 14.59 14.79
CA ILE A 56 10.09 13.40 14.83
C ILE A 56 10.95 12.15 14.61
N ASN A 57 10.95 11.25 15.59
CA ASN A 57 11.56 9.93 15.48
C ASN A 57 10.51 8.92 15.00
N VAL A 58 10.59 8.46 13.75
CA VAL A 58 9.63 7.51 13.21
C VAL A 58 10.04 6.08 13.57
N GLN A 59 9.17 5.37 14.28
CA GLN A 59 9.33 3.94 14.56
C GLN A 59 8.37 3.14 13.68
N TYR A 60 8.91 2.50 12.65
CA TYR A 60 8.15 1.61 11.78
C TYR A 60 8.16 0.18 12.32
N ARG A 61 6.99 -0.42 12.50
CA ARG A 61 6.84 -1.85 12.84
C ARG A 61 6.05 -2.55 11.75
N TRP A 62 6.65 -3.58 11.16
CA TRP A 62 5.96 -4.44 10.22
C TRP A 62 5.13 -5.51 10.94
N MET A 63 3.92 -5.78 10.44
CA MET A 63 3.03 -6.88 10.85
C MET A 63 2.25 -7.35 9.61
N SER A 64 1.77 -8.59 9.55
CA SER A 64 0.78 -8.95 8.53
C SER A 64 -0.51 -8.13 8.72
N SER A 65 -1.37 -8.06 7.70
CA SER A 65 -2.58 -7.21 7.80
C SER A 65 -3.58 -7.73 8.84
N GLU A 66 -3.64 -9.04 9.00
CA GLU A 66 -4.46 -9.76 9.96
C GLU A 66 -3.96 -9.53 11.39
N GLU A 67 -2.64 -9.68 11.60
CA GLU A 67 -2.01 -9.38 12.88
C GLU A 67 -2.17 -7.91 13.24
N LEU A 68 -2.06 -7.00 12.27
CA LEU A 68 -2.24 -5.57 12.49
C LEU A 68 -3.68 -5.22 12.87
N ASP A 69 -4.69 -5.76 12.18
CA ASP A 69 -6.10 -5.59 12.54
C ASP A 69 -6.39 -6.15 13.95
N SER A 70 -5.88 -7.35 14.26
CA SER A 70 -6.02 -7.97 15.57
C SER A 70 -5.34 -7.17 16.69
N HIS A 71 -4.13 -6.67 16.45
CA HIS A 71 -3.36 -5.84 17.39
C HIS A 71 -4.11 -4.54 17.75
N ILE A 72 -4.70 -3.88 16.74
CA ILE A 72 -5.47 -2.65 16.95
C ILE A 72 -6.76 -2.95 17.73
N ARG A 73 -7.49 -4.00 17.34
CA ARG A 73 -8.77 -4.37 18.00
C ARG A 73 -8.61 -4.85 19.43
N SER A 74 -7.52 -5.57 19.71
CA SER A 74 -7.24 -6.07 21.06
C SER A 74 -6.74 -4.99 22.03
N GLY A 75 -6.34 -3.81 21.53
CA GLY A 75 -5.73 -2.76 22.35
C GLY A 75 -4.34 -3.14 22.87
N ALA A 76 -3.65 -4.08 22.22
CA ALA A 76 -2.31 -4.50 22.64
C ALA A 76 -1.30 -3.34 22.58
N GLU A 77 -0.51 -3.16 23.62
CA GLU A 77 0.49 -2.08 23.68
C GLU A 77 1.86 -2.52 23.12
N PRO A 78 2.65 -1.61 22.53
CA PRO A 78 2.30 -0.22 22.23
C PRO A 78 1.31 -0.13 21.06
N GLN A 79 0.31 0.75 21.18
CA GLN A 79 -0.57 1.10 20.07
C GLN A 79 0.12 2.02 19.05
N PRO A 80 -0.18 1.87 17.74
CA PRO A 80 0.34 2.75 16.69
C PRO A 80 -0.32 4.13 16.72
N ASP A 81 0.43 5.15 16.30
CA ASP A 81 -0.15 6.45 15.93
C ASP A 81 -0.78 6.37 14.54
N ILE A 82 -0.12 5.66 13.60
CA ILE A 82 -0.56 5.48 12.22
C ILE A 82 -0.58 4.00 11.86
N THR A 83 -1.64 3.61 11.17
CA THR A 83 -1.80 2.26 10.60
C THR A 83 -1.73 2.33 9.09
N ILE A 84 -0.95 1.44 8.47
CA ILE A 84 -0.79 1.35 7.00
C ILE A 84 -1.09 -0.08 6.53
N SER A 85 -2.01 -0.25 5.59
CA SER A 85 -2.20 -1.55 4.91
C SER A 85 -2.84 -1.39 3.53
N SER A 86 -2.54 -2.34 2.64
CA SER A 86 -3.20 -2.51 1.34
C SER A 86 -4.43 -3.43 1.40
N VAL A 87 -4.74 -4.03 2.56
CA VAL A 87 -5.94 -4.85 2.75
C VAL A 87 -7.12 -3.94 3.08
N MET A 88 -7.63 -3.29 2.03
CA MET A 88 -8.53 -2.14 2.11
C MET A 88 -9.83 -2.44 2.88
N HIS A 89 -10.36 -3.66 2.80
CA HIS A 89 -11.58 -4.04 3.52
C HIS A 89 -11.38 -4.10 5.04
N LEU A 90 -10.22 -4.56 5.52
CA LEU A 90 -9.90 -4.54 6.95
C LEU A 90 -9.68 -3.10 7.43
N GLN A 91 -8.97 -2.29 6.65
CA GLN A 91 -8.71 -0.89 6.97
C GLN A 91 -9.99 -0.07 7.04
N LEU A 92 -10.87 -0.21 6.05
CA LEU A 92 -12.17 0.47 6.06
C LEU A 92 -13.05 0.00 7.21
N ARG A 93 -13.04 -1.30 7.53
CA ARG A 93 -13.76 -1.83 8.71
C ARG A 93 -13.22 -1.25 10.02
N LEU A 94 -11.90 -1.15 10.22
CA LEU A 94 -11.33 -0.51 11.41
C LEU A 94 -11.80 0.94 11.55
N VAL A 95 -11.75 1.72 10.47
CA VAL A 95 -12.25 3.10 10.47
C VAL A 95 -13.75 3.16 10.76
N ASN A 96 -14.54 2.29 10.13
CA ASN A 96 -15.99 2.20 10.35
C ASN A 96 -16.37 1.83 11.78
N ASP A 97 -15.59 0.94 12.41
CA ASP A 97 -15.78 0.48 13.79
C ASP A 97 -15.24 1.50 14.83
N GLY A 98 -14.73 2.65 14.38
CA GLY A 98 -14.31 3.76 15.24
C GLY A 98 -12.88 3.68 15.76
N TYR A 99 -11.99 2.93 15.11
CA TYR A 99 -10.56 2.86 15.48
C TYR A 99 -9.71 4.00 14.92
N ALA A 100 -10.25 4.79 13.99
CA ALA A 100 -9.60 6.00 13.49
C ALA A 100 -9.87 7.21 14.41
N SER A 101 -8.96 8.17 14.41
CA SER A 101 -9.20 9.49 15.01
C SER A 101 -10.35 10.21 14.31
N GLU A 102 -10.75 11.36 14.86
CA GLU A 102 -11.69 12.25 14.20
C GLU A 102 -11.24 12.60 12.76
N PRO A 103 -12.18 12.80 11.82
CA PRO A 103 -11.87 13.13 10.43
C PRO A 103 -10.92 14.33 10.30
N VAL A 104 -9.89 14.20 9.46
CA VAL A 104 -8.90 15.24 9.19
C VAL A 104 -8.99 15.66 7.72
N GLN A 105 -9.35 16.91 7.48
CA GLN A 105 -9.29 17.49 6.15
C GLN A 105 -7.83 17.87 5.82
N PHE A 106 -7.26 17.24 4.79
CA PHE A 106 -6.00 17.67 4.20
C PHE A 106 -6.29 18.60 3.02
N LEU A 107 -5.46 19.65 2.85
CA LEU A 107 -5.66 20.72 1.86
C LEU A 107 -5.86 20.18 0.43
N ASP A 108 -5.16 19.09 0.12
CA ASP A 108 -5.12 18.51 -1.21
C ASP A 108 -6.19 17.42 -1.44
N GLN A 109 -7.05 17.10 -0.46
CA GLN A 109 -8.06 16.02 -0.55
C GLN A 109 -9.50 16.56 -0.69
N GLY A 110 -9.69 17.77 -1.18
CA GLY A 110 -11.02 18.36 -1.36
C GLY A 110 -11.90 17.58 -2.36
N THR A 111 -13.22 17.82 -2.33
CA THR A 111 -14.20 17.30 -3.30
C THR A 111 -14.38 18.22 -4.52
N SER A 112 -13.60 19.30 -4.62
CA SER A 112 -13.60 20.20 -5.77
C SER A 112 -13.02 19.51 -7.01
N GLU A 113 -13.43 19.93 -8.20
CA GLU A 113 -12.87 19.48 -9.49
C GLU A 113 -11.33 19.66 -9.59
N HIS A 114 -10.74 20.47 -8.72
CA HIS A 114 -9.29 20.72 -8.63
C HIS A 114 -8.56 19.83 -7.62
N SER A 115 -9.20 18.82 -7.05
CA SER A 115 -8.53 17.89 -6.14
C SER A 115 -7.43 17.12 -6.88
N PRO A 116 -6.17 17.15 -6.43
CA PRO A 116 -5.11 16.35 -7.01
C PRO A 116 -5.27 14.84 -6.71
N PHE A 117 -6.38 14.40 -6.10
CA PHE A 117 -6.67 13.00 -5.82
C PHE A 117 -8.01 12.57 -6.40
N PRO A 118 -8.15 11.31 -6.83
CA PRO A 118 -9.45 10.76 -7.16
C PRO A 118 -10.36 10.74 -5.93
N VAL A 119 -11.61 11.19 -6.07
CA VAL A 119 -12.59 11.24 -4.95
C VAL A 119 -12.79 9.87 -4.29
N TRP A 120 -12.64 8.79 -5.03
CA TRP A 120 -12.79 7.42 -4.54
C TRP A 120 -11.56 6.89 -3.76
N SER A 121 -10.47 7.66 -3.67
CA SER A 121 -9.23 7.24 -3.00
C SER A 121 -9.16 7.63 -1.52
N HIS A 122 -10.22 8.20 -0.95
CA HIS A 122 -10.32 8.44 0.49
C HIS A 122 -11.73 8.11 1.00
N TRP A 123 -11.84 7.81 2.29
CA TRP A 123 -13.12 7.55 2.95
C TRP A 123 -13.27 8.42 4.19
N ARG A 124 -14.30 9.28 4.17
CA ARG A 124 -14.73 10.15 5.28
C ARG A 124 -13.61 10.96 5.93
N ASN A 125 -12.60 11.39 5.16
CA ASN A 125 -11.43 12.10 5.69
C ASN A 125 -10.74 11.37 6.86
N ALA A 126 -10.84 10.04 6.91
CA ALA A 126 -10.27 9.22 7.98
C ALA A 126 -9.37 8.12 7.44
N LEU A 127 -9.66 7.59 6.25
CA LEU A 127 -8.84 6.60 5.55
C LEU A 127 -8.39 7.16 4.20
N PHE A 128 -7.10 7.08 3.92
CA PHE A 128 -6.51 7.69 2.73
C PHE A 128 -5.69 6.67 1.94
N GLY A 129 -6.07 6.42 0.69
CA GLY A 129 -5.24 5.72 -0.27
C GLY A 129 -4.14 6.65 -0.78
N PHE A 130 -2.90 6.17 -0.77
CA PHE A 130 -1.73 6.95 -1.18
C PHE A 130 -0.92 6.33 -2.32
N SER A 131 -1.26 5.12 -2.77
CA SER A 131 -0.66 4.46 -3.94
C SER A 131 -1.73 3.82 -4.81
N PHE A 132 -1.36 3.39 -6.02
CA PHE A 132 -2.24 2.80 -7.02
C PHE A 132 -1.60 1.53 -7.59
N GLU A 133 -1.85 0.37 -6.97
CA GLU A 133 -1.07 -0.85 -7.19
C GLU A 133 -1.90 -1.90 -7.96
N PRO A 134 -1.54 -2.25 -9.21
CA PRO A 134 -2.26 -3.28 -9.97
C PRO A 134 -2.00 -4.69 -9.42
N ALA A 135 -2.99 -5.57 -9.51
CA ALA A 135 -2.84 -7.01 -9.31
C ALA A 135 -2.55 -7.69 -10.66
N VAL A 136 -1.44 -8.41 -10.74
CA VAL A 136 -0.86 -8.90 -11.99
C VAL A 136 -0.66 -10.42 -11.94
N VAL A 137 -0.50 -11.02 -13.11
CA VAL A 137 0.05 -12.37 -13.26
C VAL A 137 1.57 -12.25 -13.37
N VAL A 138 2.29 -13.19 -12.77
CA VAL A 138 3.75 -13.23 -12.88
C VAL A 138 4.18 -14.62 -13.33
N PHE A 139 5.03 -14.69 -14.34
CA PHE A 139 5.61 -15.93 -14.84
C PHE A 139 7.09 -16.01 -14.52
N ASN A 140 7.60 -17.23 -14.34
CA ASN A 140 9.03 -17.48 -14.42
C ASN A 140 9.48 -17.25 -15.88
N LYS A 141 10.49 -16.40 -16.10
CA LYS A 141 10.94 -15.97 -17.43
C LYS A 141 11.46 -17.14 -18.27
N ALA A 142 12.20 -18.07 -17.66
CA ALA A 142 12.71 -19.24 -18.38
C ALA A 142 11.57 -20.18 -18.82
N PHE A 143 10.49 -20.26 -18.04
CA PHE A 143 9.32 -21.04 -18.44
C PHE A 143 8.60 -20.46 -19.66
N VAL A 144 8.52 -19.13 -19.81
CA VAL A 144 7.78 -18.48 -20.90
C VAL A 144 8.63 -18.03 -22.09
N GLN A 145 9.95 -18.24 -22.06
CA GLN A 145 10.89 -17.68 -23.04
C GLN A 145 10.53 -17.98 -24.51
N ASP A 146 10.03 -19.17 -24.80
CA ASP A 146 9.67 -19.63 -26.15
C ASP A 146 8.15 -19.86 -26.29
N LYS A 147 7.34 -19.20 -25.45
CA LYS A 147 5.88 -19.35 -25.40
C LYS A 147 5.21 -17.99 -25.67
N GLU A 148 4.04 -18.03 -26.29
CA GLU A 148 3.18 -16.84 -26.39
C GLU A 148 2.57 -16.54 -25.01
N VAL A 149 2.97 -15.43 -24.41
CA VAL A 149 2.52 -15.03 -23.06
C VAL A 149 1.09 -14.52 -23.15
N PRO A 150 0.13 -15.06 -22.38
CA PRO A 150 -1.27 -14.65 -22.45
C PRO A 150 -1.45 -13.22 -21.93
N THR A 151 -2.21 -12.39 -22.63
CA THR A 151 -2.45 -10.98 -22.22
C THR A 151 -3.77 -10.80 -21.48
N ASN A 152 -4.69 -11.76 -21.59
CA ASN A 152 -5.97 -11.74 -20.90
C ASN A 152 -6.33 -13.10 -20.29
N ARG A 153 -7.35 -13.10 -19.42
CA ARG A 153 -7.77 -14.32 -18.71
C ARG A 153 -8.29 -15.45 -19.61
N THR A 154 -8.87 -15.14 -20.77
CA THR A 154 -9.34 -16.19 -21.69
C THR A 154 -8.15 -16.93 -22.30
N GLU A 155 -7.16 -16.19 -22.78
CA GLU A 155 -5.88 -16.74 -23.23
C GLU A 155 -5.16 -17.45 -22.11
N LEU A 156 -5.17 -16.92 -20.89
CA LEU A 156 -4.52 -17.56 -19.75
C LEU A 156 -5.10 -18.94 -19.44
N LEU A 157 -6.42 -19.11 -19.52
CA LEU A 157 -7.05 -20.43 -19.38
C LEU A 157 -6.63 -21.38 -20.51
N GLY A 158 -6.50 -20.88 -21.74
CA GLY A 158 -5.97 -21.64 -22.87
C GLY A 158 -4.52 -22.04 -22.67
N PHE A 159 -3.68 -21.09 -22.27
CA PHE A 159 -2.26 -21.26 -21.98
C PHE A 159 -2.02 -22.32 -20.90
N ILE A 160 -2.76 -22.25 -19.78
CA ILE A 160 -2.63 -23.26 -18.72
C ILE A 160 -3.03 -24.65 -19.22
N ARG A 161 -4.08 -24.78 -20.04
CA ARG A 161 -4.49 -26.07 -20.63
C ARG A 161 -3.45 -26.58 -21.64
N GLN A 162 -2.90 -25.70 -22.46
CA GLN A 162 -1.89 -26.04 -23.47
C GLN A 162 -0.59 -26.53 -22.83
N HIS A 163 -0.18 -25.92 -21.71
CA HIS A 163 1.03 -26.24 -20.96
C HIS A 163 0.74 -27.04 -19.67
N SER A 164 -0.31 -27.86 -19.69
CA SER A 164 -0.85 -28.50 -18.50
C SER A 164 0.16 -29.36 -17.74
N GLU A 165 0.92 -30.21 -18.45
CA GLU A 165 1.95 -31.06 -17.84
C GLU A 165 3.06 -30.25 -17.18
N GLU A 166 3.50 -29.15 -17.81
CA GLU A 166 4.56 -28.28 -17.30
C GLU A 166 4.14 -27.44 -16.09
N LEU A 167 2.82 -27.21 -15.92
CA LEU A 167 2.21 -26.40 -14.87
C LEU A 167 1.67 -27.21 -13.70
N MET A 168 1.67 -28.54 -13.80
CA MET A 168 1.23 -29.44 -12.73
C MET A 168 2.05 -29.21 -11.45
N GLY A 169 1.39 -28.81 -10.36
CA GLY A 169 2.02 -28.46 -9.08
C GLY A 169 2.82 -27.16 -9.10
N ARG A 170 2.72 -26.35 -10.16
CA ARG A 170 3.61 -25.20 -10.43
C ARG A 170 2.87 -23.89 -10.65
N ILE A 171 1.62 -23.80 -10.21
CA ILE A 171 0.84 -22.54 -10.16
C ILE A 171 0.79 -22.06 -8.70
N GLY A 172 1.14 -20.80 -8.45
CA GLY A 172 1.08 -20.18 -7.13
C GLY A 172 -0.14 -19.27 -6.94
N LEU A 173 -0.83 -19.43 -5.82
CA LEU A 173 -1.95 -18.61 -5.38
C LEU A 173 -1.71 -18.08 -3.96
N PHE A 174 -2.41 -17.03 -3.55
CA PHE A 174 -2.50 -16.71 -2.14
C PHE A 174 -3.35 -17.75 -1.39
N ASP A 175 -2.95 -18.08 -0.15
CA ASP A 175 -3.85 -18.74 0.81
C ASP A 175 -4.89 -17.73 1.30
N ILE A 176 -6.06 -17.67 0.65
CA ILE A 176 -7.10 -16.67 0.98
C ILE A 176 -7.71 -16.85 2.39
N ARG A 177 -7.44 -17.99 3.04
CA ARG A 177 -7.88 -18.25 4.42
C ARG A 177 -7.10 -17.39 5.41
N LYS A 178 -5.83 -17.13 5.09
CA LYS A 178 -4.86 -16.47 5.97
C LYS A 178 -4.41 -15.11 5.45
N VAL A 179 -4.43 -14.89 4.13
CA VAL A 179 -3.87 -13.70 3.50
C VAL A 179 -4.96 -12.79 2.97
N GLY A 180 -5.18 -11.67 3.66
CA GLY A 180 -6.28 -10.75 3.40
C GLY A 180 -6.21 -10.06 2.06
N ILE A 181 -5.01 -9.78 1.52
CA ILE A 181 -4.91 -9.24 0.16
C ILE A 181 -5.35 -10.27 -0.88
N GLY A 182 -4.99 -11.54 -0.68
CA GLY A 182 -5.46 -12.65 -1.51
C GLY A 182 -6.98 -12.78 -1.44
N TYR A 183 -7.55 -12.76 -0.25
CA TYR A 183 -9.00 -12.77 -0.06
C TYR A 183 -9.71 -11.57 -0.71
N LEU A 184 -9.15 -10.36 -0.61
CA LEU A 184 -9.71 -9.16 -1.23
C LEU A 184 -9.76 -9.29 -2.76
N LEU A 185 -8.63 -9.67 -3.37
CA LEU A 185 -8.52 -9.80 -4.83
C LEU A 185 -9.38 -10.95 -5.35
N TRP A 186 -9.42 -12.07 -4.63
CA TRP A 186 -10.27 -13.21 -4.96
C TRP A 186 -11.77 -12.87 -4.88
N SER A 187 -12.19 -12.17 -3.82
CA SER A 187 -13.57 -11.73 -3.65
C SER A 187 -13.99 -10.70 -4.70
N PHE A 188 -13.06 -9.81 -5.08
CA PHE A 188 -13.28 -8.88 -6.18
C PHE A 188 -13.43 -9.61 -7.51
N GLU A 189 -12.53 -10.54 -7.82
CA GLU A 189 -12.61 -11.33 -9.03
C GLU A 189 -13.90 -12.14 -9.13
N ARG A 190 -14.36 -12.76 -8.04
CA ARG A 190 -15.64 -13.46 -7.99
C ARG A 190 -16.83 -12.58 -8.41
N GLN A 191 -16.74 -11.26 -8.23
CA GLN A 191 -17.77 -10.30 -8.68
C GLN A 191 -17.60 -9.87 -10.13
N GLN A 192 -16.37 -9.91 -10.67
CA GLN A 192 -16.05 -9.37 -12.00
C GLN A 192 -15.97 -10.44 -13.10
N ALA A 193 -15.33 -11.57 -12.81
CA ALA A 193 -14.96 -12.57 -13.79
C ALA A 193 -16.10 -13.53 -14.13
N ARG A 194 -16.45 -13.62 -15.41
CA ARG A 194 -17.38 -14.64 -15.93
C ARG A 194 -16.79 -16.05 -15.91
N ASN A 195 -15.47 -16.15 -15.98
CA ASN A 195 -14.70 -17.40 -16.03
C ASN A 195 -14.13 -17.81 -14.66
N TYR A 196 -14.57 -17.19 -13.57
CA TYR A 196 -14.14 -17.49 -12.21
C TYR A 196 -14.19 -18.98 -11.86
N GLY A 197 -15.30 -19.66 -12.18
CA GLY A 197 -15.45 -21.11 -11.92
C GLY A 197 -14.47 -21.96 -12.73
N GLN A 198 -14.11 -21.52 -13.95
CA GLN A 198 -13.13 -22.24 -14.78
C GLN A 198 -11.72 -22.14 -14.19
N PHE A 199 -11.33 -20.99 -13.61
CA PHE A 199 -10.05 -20.87 -12.91
C PHE A 199 -10.00 -21.77 -11.69
N LEU A 200 -11.07 -21.83 -10.89
CA LEU A 200 -11.16 -22.74 -9.76
C LEU A 200 -10.94 -24.20 -10.17
N GLU A 201 -11.67 -24.68 -11.19
CA GLU A 201 -11.50 -26.03 -11.70
C GLU A 201 -10.07 -26.27 -12.22
N LEU A 202 -9.52 -25.30 -12.93
CA LEU A 202 -8.20 -25.42 -13.54
C LEU A 202 -7.08 -25.42 -12.51
N PHE A 203 -7.15 -24.53 -11.51
CA PHE A 203 -6.18 -24.49 -10.42
C PHE A 203 -6.22 -25.77 -9.58
N ASN A 204 -7.41 -26.30 -9.30
CA ASN A 204 -7.57 -27.58 -8.64
C ASN A 204 -6.93 -28.73 -9.43
N TYR A 205 -7.24 -28.81 -10.73
CA TYR A 205 -6.70 -29.85 -11.61
C TYR A 205 -5.17 -29.82 -11.67
N HIS A 206 -4.57 -28.64 -11.62
CA HIS A 206 -3.12 -28.46 -11.68
C HIS A 206 -2.43 -28.48 -10.32
N TYR A 207 -3.11 -28.90 -9.24
CA TYR A 207 -2.58 -28.87 -7.87
C TYR A 207 -1.90 -27.53 -7.52
N ALA A 208 -2.59 -26.42 -7.80
CA ALA A 208 -2.06 -25.09 -7.49
C ALA A 208 -1.66 -25.03 -6.01
N ARG A 209 -0.52 -24.37 -5.74
CA ARG A 209 0.07 -24.25 -4.41
C ARG A 209 -0.31 -22.92 -3.79
N THR A 210 -0.52 -22.90 -2.48
CA THR A 210 -0.83 -21.66 -1.77
C THR A 210 0.37 -21.08 -1.02
N PHE A 211 0.37 -19.76 -0.91
CA PHE A 211 1.44 -18.98 -0.32
C PHE A 211 0.89 -17.92 0.63
N ASP A 212 1.69 -17.60 1.64
CA ASP A 212 1.36 -16.64 2.70
C ASP A 212 1.66 -15.17 2.34
N SER A 213 2.39 -14.93 1.24
CA SER A 213 2.84 -13.60 0.87
C SER A 213 3.26 -13.50 -0.59
N THR A 214 3.24 -12.29 -1.14
CA THR A 214 3.83 -12.03 -2.46
C THR A 214 5.30 -12.40 -2.51
N ARG A 215 6.05 -12.13 -1.43
CA ARG A 215 7.49 -12.41 -1.41
C ARG A 215 7.79 -13.91 -1.49
N SER A 216 6.99 -14.76 -0.83
CA SER A 216 7.17 -16.22 -0.92
C SER A 216 6.79 -16.75 -2.31
N MET A 217 5.76 -16.22 -2.95
CA MET A 217 5.44 -16.53 -4.36
C MET A 217 6.56 -16.13 -5.33
N LEU A 218 7.04 -14.89 -5.25
CA LEU A 218 8.10 -14.38 -6.14
C LEU A 218 9.40 -15.18 -5.96
N ARG A 219 9.74 -15.54 -4.72
CA ARG A 219 10.87 -16.43 -4.44
C ARG A 219 10.69 -17.81 -5.08
N ALA A 220 9.53 -18.42 -4.93
CA ALA A 220 9.25 -19.73 -5.52
C ALA A 220 9.27 -19.69 -7.06
N LEU A 221 8.86 -18.57 -7.67
CA LEU A 221 9.02 -18.31 -9.11
C LEU A 221 10.50 -18.26 -9.51
N SER A 222 11.32 -17.45 -8.83
CA SER A 222 12.75 -17.32 -9.10
C SER A 222 13.51 -18.63 -8.93
N GLU A 223 13.15 -19.41 -7.91
CA GLU A 223 13.74 -20.74 -7.65
C GLU A 223 13.20 -21.83 -8.59
N GLY A 224 12.28 -21.50 -9.52
CA GLY A 224 11.69 -22.42 -10.49
C GLY A 224 10.71 -23.44 -9.90
N GLN A 225 10.41 -23.34 -8.59
CA GLN A 225 9.49 -24.22 -7.87
C GLN A 225 8.05 -24.09 -8.37
N ILE A 226 7.68 -22.89 -8.83
CA ILE A 226 6.46 -22.61 -9.56
C ILE A 226 6.82 -21.87 -10.85
N ALA A 227 5.97 -21.98 -11.86
CA ALA A 227 6.17 -21.37 -13.18
C ALA A 227 5.27 -20.13 -13.39
N MET A 228 4.21 -20.00 -12.59
CA MET A 228 3.27 -18.89 -12.64
C MET A 228 2.75 -18.57 -11.23
N SER A 229 2.46 -17.30 -10.96
CA SER A 229 1.68 -16.85 -9.82
C SER A 229 0.53 -15.94 -10.27
N TYR A 230 -0.62 -16.10 -9.66
CA TYR A 230 -1.85 -15.38 -10.01
C TYR A 230 -2.18 -14.28 -8.98
N GLN A 231 -2.56 -13.09 -9.47
CA GLN A 231 -2.96 -11.92 -8.64
C GLN A 231 -1.90 -11.40 -7.66
N VAL A 232 -0.63 -11.39 -8.09
CA VAL A 232 0.48 -10.80 -7.34
C VAL A 232 0.33 -9.26 -7.29
N VAL A 233 0.74 -8.61 -6.19
CA VAL A 233 0.76 -7.14 -6.12
C VAL A 233 1.92 -6.61 -6.98
N GLY A 234 1.60 -5.81 -8.01
CA GLY A 234 2.54 -5.39 -9.04
C GLY A 234 3.70 -4.54 -8.54
N SER A 235 3.51 -3.73 -7.49
CA SER A 235 4.61 -2.96 -6.88
C SER A 235 5.73 -3.86 -6.36
N TYR A 236 5.38 -4.97 -5.72
CA TYR A 236 6.34 -5.95 -5.22
C TYR A 236 6.97 -6.76 -6.35
N ALA A 237 6.20 -7.09 -7.40
CA ALA A 237 6.75 -7.75 -8.59
C ALA A 237 7.79 -6.85 -9.29
N ASN A 238 7.51 -5.55 -9.41
CA ASN A 238 8.43 -4.56 -9.96
C ASN A 238 9.66 -4.35 -9.06
N SER A 239 9.49 -4.33 -7.73
CA SER A 239 10.62 -4.33 -6.78
C SER A 239 11.50 -5.56 -6.94
N TRP A 240 10.90 -6.72 -7.19
CA TRP A 240 11.62 -7.96 -7.43
C TRP A 240 12.37 -7.95 -8.76
N GLN A 241 11.74 -7.50 -9.86
CA GLN A 241 12.38 -7.40 -11.17
C GLN A 241 13.63 -6.51 -11.20
N LYS A 242 13.69 -5.47 -10.36
CA LYS A 242 14.90 -4.63 -10.22
C LYS A 242 16.11 -5.40 -9.68
N LEU A 243 15.88 -6.49 -8.96
CA LEU A 243 16.92 -7.32 -8.33
C LEU A 243 17.12 -8.66 -9.05
N HIS A 244 16.11 -9.13 -9.77
CA HIS A 244 16.08 -10.43 -10.42
C HIS A 244 15.48 -10.33 -11.83
N ASP A 245 16.26 -10.68 -12.86
CA ASP A 245 15.80 -10.69 -14.26
C ASP A 245 15.21 -12.06 -14.67
N ASP A 246 14.42 -12.67 -13.78
CA ASP A 246 13.94 -14.06 -13.90
C ASP A 246 12.41 -14.19 -13.88
N ILE A 247 11.70 -13.07 -13.88
CA ILE A 247 10.23 -13.04 -13.93
C ILE A 247 9.70 -12.12 -15.04
N VAL A 248 8.54 -12.47 -15.57
CA VAL A 248 7.76 -11.67 -16.51
C VAL A 248 6.46 -11.25 -15.82
N VAL A 249 6.23 -9.94 -15.72
CA VAL A 249 5.05 -9.34 -15.08
C VAL A 249 4.02 -9.00 -16.14
N VAL A 250 2.79 -9.50 -15.97
CA VAL A 250 1.73 -9.39 -16.98
C VAL A 250 0.45 -8.87 -16.30
N PRO A 251 0.13 -7.56 -16.42
CA PRO A 251 -1.22 -7.08 -16.14
C PRO A 251 -2.18 -7.65 -17.19
N MET A 252 -3.38 -8.05 -16.75
CA MET A 252 -4.37 -8.64 -17.65
C MET A 252 -5.21 -7.54 -18.32
N GLU A 253 -5.33 -7.59 -19.64
CA GLU A 253 -5.97 -6.54 -20.45
C GLU A 253 -7.51 -6.58 -20.37
N ASP A 254 -8.12 -7.74 -20.14
CA ASP A 254 -9.57 -7.86 -19.98
C ASP A 254 -10.07 -7.08 -18.75
N TYR A 255 -9.31 -7.17 -17.66
CA TYR A 255 -9.33 -6.18 -16.59
C TYR A 255 -8.14 -6.40 -15.62
N THR A 256 -7.63 -5.30 -15.06
CA THR A 256 -6.59 -5.33 -14.02
C THR A 256 -7.14 -4.71 -12.73
N PRO A 257 -7.38 -5.50 -11.67
CA PRO A 257 -7.74 -4.94 -10.36
C PRO A 257 -6.66 -3.99 -9.88
N VAL A 258 -7.05 -2.84 -9.34
CA VAL A 258 -6.11 -1.90 -8.72
C VAL A 258 -6.49 -1.66 -7.27
N ILE A 259 -5.58 -1.96 -6.37
CA ILE A 259 -5.72 -1.72 -4.94
C ILE A 259 -5.02 -0.42 -4.54
N LEU A 260 -5.42 0.11 -3.39
CA LEU A 260 -4.75 1.23 -2.76
C LEU A 260 -4.03 0.73 -1.52
N ARG A 261 -2.77 1.13 -1.34
CA ARG A 261 -2.21 1.18 0.01
C ARG A 261 -2.84 2.34 0.74
N THR A 262 -3.38 2.05 1.91
CA THR A 262 -4.12 3.00 2.72
C THR A 262 -3.41 3.32 4.02
N ALA A 263 -3.68 4.50 4.57
CA ALA A 263 -3.22 4.92 5.88
C ALA A 263 -4.34 5.64 6.64
N PHE A 264 -4.38 5.46 7.97
CA PHE A 264 -5.22 6.25 8.87
C PHE A 264 -4.50 6.55 10.18
N ILE A 265 -4.95 7.60 10.86
CA ILE A 265 -4.49 7.98 12.21
C ILE A 265 -5.34 7.24 13.23
N ASN A 266 -4.72 6.49 14.13
CA ASN A 266 -5.45 5.72 15.14
C ASN A 266 -6.04 6.63 16.21
N ARG A 267 -7.24 6.29 16.69
CA ARG A 267 -7.95 7.04 17.75
C ARG A 267 -7.16 7.16 19.04
N THR A 268 -6.31 6.18 19.33
CA THR A 268 -5.49 6.09 20.55
C THR A 268 -4.23 6.96 20.50
N THR A 269 -3.91 7.58 19.36
CA THR A 269 -2.72 8.41 19.21
C THR A 269 -2.68 9.53 20.24
N GLN A 270 -1.50 9.76 20.82
CA GLN A 270 -1.19 10.95 21.63
C GLN A 270 -0.34 11.95 20.85
N ASN A 271 0.07 11.59 19.62
CA ASN A 271 0.97 12.36 18.75
C ASN A 271 0.20 12.89 17.52
N THR A 272 -1.02 13.38 17.73
CA THR A 272 -1.96 13.74 16.66
C THR A 272 -1.35 14.68 15.60
N GLU A 273 -0.60 15.69 16.02
CA GLU A 273 -0.01 16.65 15.08
C GLU A 273 1.11 16.03 14.24
N GLN A 274 1.94 15.18 14.82
CA GLN A 274 2.97 14.43 14.10
C GLN A 274 2.36 13.39 13.15
N ALA A 275 1.26 12.75 13.57
CA ALA A 275 0.53 11.82 12.74
C ALA A 275 -0.11 12.52 11.52
N LYS A 276 -0.72 13.69 11.73
CA LYS A 276 -1.21 14.55 10.64
C LYS A 276 -0.09 14.97 9.70
N GLN A 277 1.07 15.37 10.21
CA GLN A 277 2.23 15.72 9.38
C GLN A 277 2.66 14.55 8.49
N PHE A 278 2.68 13.33 9.02
CA PHE A 278 3.05 12.14 8.25
C PHE A 278 2.02 11.78 7.17
N ILE A 279 0.73 11.77 7.49
CA ILE A 279 -0.32 11.55 6.47
C ILE A 279 -0.30 12.66 5.43
N SER A 280 -0.17 13.91 5.86
CA SER A 280 -0.04 15.06 4.94
C SER A 280 1.17 14.90 4.03
N TYR A 281 2.29 14.38 4.53
CA TYR A 281 3.48 14.10 3.73
C TYR A 281 3.21 12.99 2.69
N LEU A 282 2.61 11.86 3.09
CA LEU A 282 2.26 10.77 2.16
C LEU A 282 1.37 11.27 1.00
N LEU A 283 0.52 12.27 1.24
CA LEU A 283 -0.38 12.87 0.26
C LEU A 283 0.20 14.13 -0.42
N SER A 284 1.34 14.62 0.03
CA SER A 284 1.97 15.82 -0.55
C SER A 284 2.63 15.50 -1.90
N SER A 285 2.76 16.49 -2.78
CA SER A 285 3.53 16.33 -4.03
C SER A 285 4.96 15.83 -3.77
N PRO A 286 5.73 16.34 -2.78
CA PRO A 286 7.05 15.80 -2.46
C PRO A 286 7.05 14.31 -2.10
N GLY A 287 6.13 13.87 -1.21
CA GLY A 287 6.05 12.46 -0.82
C GLY A 287 5.64 11.54 -1.97
N GLN A 288 4.69 11.99 -2.81
CA GLN A 288 4.27 11.26 -4.01
C GLN A 288 5.36 11.23 -5.08
N TRP A 289 6.22 12.25 -5.18
CA TRP A 289 7.38 12.24 -6.07
C TRP A 289 8.47 11.28 -5.58
N VAL A 290 8.78 11.28 -4.28
CA VAL A 290 9.67 10.27 -3.68
C VAL A 290 9.14 8.85 -3.95
N MET A 291 7.83 8.67 -3.87
CA MET A 291 7.18 7.39 -4.20
C MET A 291 7.42 6.98 -5.66
N ALA A 292 7.20 7.90 -6.61
CA ALA A 292 7.38 7.67 -8.04
C ALA A 292 8.82 7.28 -8.40
N GLU A 293 9.79 7.98 -7.81
CA GLU A 293 11.21 7.89 -8.19
C GLU A 293 11.96 6.79 -7.42
N GLN A 294 11.66 6.63 -6.13
CA GLN A 294 12.48 5.83 -5.22
C GLN A 294 11.78 4.55 -4.75
N THR A 295 10.51 4.34 -5.12
CA THR A 295 9.78 3.10 -4.82
C THR A 295 9.31 2.42 -6.11
N ASN A 296 8.50 1.37 -5.97
CA ASN A 296 7.74 0.79 -7.08
C ASN A 296 6.22 0.88 -6.85
N MET A 297 5.80 1.69 -5.88
CA MET A 297 4.38 2.00 -5.67
C MET A 297 4.00 3.17 -6.58
N PRO A 298 3.06 3.00 -7.52
CA PRO A 298 2.61 4.11 -8.35
C PRO A 298 1.94 5.19 -7.49
N PRO A 299 2.38 6.47 -7.57
CA PRO A 299 1.72 7.57 -6.86
C PRO A 299 0.27 7.73 -7.33
N ILE A 300 -0.66 7.85 -6.39
CA ILE A 300 -2.10 8.00 -6.70
C ILE A 300 -2.44 9.41 -7.22
N ARG A 301 -1.64 10.40 -6.82
CA ARG A 301 -1.87 11.83 -7.07
C ARG A 301 -1.86 12.13 -8.56
N LEU A 302 -2.87 12.89 -9.02
CA LEU A 302 -3.19 13.14 -10.43
C LEU A 302 -2.26 14.13 -11.12
N ASP A 303 -1.57 14.98 -10.37
CA ASP A 303 -0.63 15.98 -10.86
C ASP A 303 0.85 15.51 -10.82
N VAL A 304 1.10 14.30 -10.32
CA VAL A 304 2.42 13.67 -10.36
C VAL A 304 2.51 12.84 -11.62
N THR A 305 3.23 13.40 -12.60
CA THR A 305 3.45 12.83 -13.92
C THR A 305 4.67 11.88 -13.92
N GLY A 306 4.65 10.90 -14.81
CA GLY A 306 5.75 9.93 -15.01
C GLY A 306 5.22 8.55 -15.39
N GLU A 307 6.01 7.75 -16.11
CA GLU A 307 5.60 6.43 -16.63
C GLU A 307 5.16 5.44 -15.52
N LYS A 308 5.64 5.66 -14.28
CA LYS A 308 5.29 4.85 -13.12
C LYS A 308 4.12 5.40 -12.31
N SER A 309 3.46 6.46 -12.76
CA SER A 309 2.37 7.13 -12.04
C SER A 309 1.00 6.51 -12.30
N ALA A 310 0.08 6.64 -11.34
CA ALA A 310 -1.32 6.29 -11.58
C ALA A 310 -1.95 7.14 -12.69
N GLN A 311 -1.49 8.38 -12.86
CA GLN A 311 -1.93 9.27 -13.93
C GLN A 311 -1.61 8.66 -15.30
N TYR A 312 -0.35 8.29 -15.54
CA TYR A 312 0.08 7.64 -16.78
C TYR A 312 -0.69 6.34 -17.01
N MET A 313 -0.77 5.47 -15.99
CA MET A 313 -1.52 4.21 -16.11
C MET A 313 -2.99 4.44 -16.51
N ARG A 314 -3.64 5.46 -15.95
CA ARG A 314 -5.02 5.82 -16.30
C ARG A 314 -5.15 6.44 -17.68
N GLN A 315 -4.14 7.13 -18.19
CA GLN A 315 -4.16 7.69 -19.54
C GLN A 315 -4.01 6.58 -20.59
N GLU A 316 -3.10 5.64 -20.37
CA GLU A 316 -2.79 4.59 -21.34
C GLU A 316 -3.73 3.38 -21.24
N PHE A 317 -4.18 3.02 -20.03
CA PHE A 317 -4.86 1.75 -19.75
C PHE A 317 -6.22 1.92 -19.07
N ALA A 318 -6.89 3.08 -19.23
CA ALA A 318 -8.14 3.42 -18.56
C ALA A 318 -9.20 2.30 -18.59
N ASP A 319 -9.40 1.71 -19.77
CA ASP A 319 -10.45 0.72 -20.00
C ASP A 319 -10.17 -0.62 -19.31
N GLN A 320 -8.88 -0.94 -19.13
CA GLN A 320 -8.40 -2.17 -18.52
C GLN A 320 -8.38 -2.07 -16.99
N LEU A 321 -8.02 -0.92 -16.44
CA LEU A 321 -7.89 -0.74 -14.99
C LEU A 321 -9.26 -0.79 -14.30
N LYS A 322 -9.35 -1.56 -13.21
CA LYS A 322 -10.52 -1.61 -12.34
C LYS A 322 -10.11 -1.30 -10.89
N PRO A 323 -10.01 0.00 -10.55
CA PRO A 323 -9.71 0.40 -9.18
C PRO A 323 -10.79 -0.02 -8.21
N LEU A 324 -10.39 -0.50 -7.04
CA LEU A 324 -11.28 -0.72 -5.91
C LEU A 324 -11.47 0.63 -5.21
N PRO A 325 -12.69 1.18 -5.16
CA PRO A 325 -12.95 2.43 -4.46
C PRO A 325 -12.99 2.21 -2.95
N LEU A 326 -12.56 3.22 -2.18
CA LEU A 326 -12.74 3.24 -0.73
C LEU A 326 -14.18 3.66 -0.39
N ASP A 327 -15.09 2.70 -0.46
CA ASP A 327 -16.49 2.91 -0.10
C ASP A 327 -17.11 1.72 0.65
N VAL A 328 -18.39 1.87 0.97
CA VAL A 328 -19.16 0.89 1.77
C VAL A 328 -19.15 -0.53 1.21
N ARG A 329 -18.88 -0.74 -0.09
CA ARG A 329 -18.81 -2.08 -0.68
C ARG A 329 -17.69 -2.91 -0.07
N LEU A 330 -16.61 -2.28 0.37
CA LEU A 330 -15.52 -2.98 1.06
C LEU A 330 -15.97 -3.60 2.40
N LEU A 331 -17.02 -3.07 3.04
CA LEU A 331 -17.58 -3.68 4.25
C LEU A 331 -18.22 -5.05 3.98
N VAL A 332 -18.70 -5.29 2.75
CA VAL A 332 -19.23 -6.60 2.35
C VAL A 332 -18.11 -7.64 2.35
N PHE A 333 -16.90 -7.27 1.91
CA PHE A 333 -15.75 -8.17 1.98
C PHE A 333 -15.28 -8.38 3.41
N ALA A 334 -15.42 -7.37 4.28
CA ALA A 334 -15.03 -7.48 5.68
C ALA A 334 -16.06 -8.21 6.57
N ASP A 335 -17.27 -8.47 6.06
CA ASP A 335 -18.30 -9.23 6.77
C ASP A 335 -17.88 -10.69 6.98
N LYS A 336 -18.02 -11.17 8.22
CA LYS A 336 -17.55 -12.52 8.59
C LYS A 336 -18.31 -13.62 7.87
N SER A 337 -19.63 -13.49 7.75
CA SER A 337 -20.47 -14.51 7.13
C SER A 337 -20.25 -14.58 5.62
N LYS A 338 -20.08 -13.43 4.95
CA LYS A 338 -19.72 -13.37 3.53
C LYS A 338 -18.32 -13.92 3.27
N LYS A 339 -17.35 -13.61 4.14
CA LYS A 339 -16.00 -14.17 4.08
C LYS A 339 -16.00 -15.69 4.17
N GLU A 340 -16.76 -16.26 5.11
CA GLU A 340 -16.86 -17.71 5.27
C GLU A 340 -17.37 -18.39 4.00
N ILE A 341 -18.42 -17.84 3.36
CA ILE A 341 -18.96 -18.39 2.11
C ILE A 341 -17.89 -18.46 1.02
N VAL A 342 -17.13 -17.39 0.82
CA VAL A 342 -16.08 -17.33 -0.20
C VAL A 342 -14.95 -18.31 0.12
N ILE A 343 -14.54 -18.40 1.38
CA ILE A 343 -13.50 -19.35 1.80
C ILE A 343 -13.96 -20.79 1.59
N THR A 344 -15.17 -21.14 2.03
CA THR A 344 -15.70 -22.50 1.86
C THR A 344 -15.83 -22.88 0.38
N GLU A 345 -16.30 -21.95 -0.46
CA GLU A 345 -16.38 -22.14 -1.92
C GLU A 345 -15.00 -22.39 -2.52
N TRP A 346 -14.02 -21.58 -2.15
CA TRP A 346 -12.64 -21.73 -2.56
C TRP A 346 -12.06 -23.06 -2.08
N GLU A 347 -12.12 -23.41 -0.79
CA GLU A 347 -11.60 -24.69 -0.28
C GLU A 347 -12.26 -25.90 -0.97
N SER A 348 -13.58 -25.84 -1.16
CA SER A 348 -14.35 -26.93 -1.76
C SER A 348 -14.02 -27.16 -3.23
N ALA A 349 -13.73 -26.10 -3.97
CA ALA A 349 -13.39 -26.22 -5.38
C ALA A 349 -12.00 -26.84 -5.59
N LEU A 350 -11.18 -26.78 -4.56
CA LEU A 350 -9.76 -26.63 -4.76
C LEU A 350 -9.09 -27.85 -4.00
N LYS A 351 -9.76 -28.51 -3.05
CA LYS A 351 -9.57 -29.87 -2.45
C LYS A 351 -8.17 -30.44 -2.08
N ASN A 352 -7.06 -30.11 -2.73
CA ASN A 352 -5.73 -30.74 -2.60
C ASN A 352 -4.57 -29.73 -2.35
N TYR A 353 -4.74 -28.67 -1.51
CA TYR A 353 -3.72 -27.60 -1.34
C TYR A 353 -2.54 -27.86 -0.41
N ASP A 354 -2.55 -28.97 0.33
CA ASP A 354 -1.60 -29.20 1.43
C ASP A 354 -0.41 -30.09 1.01
#